data_AF-U3U472-F1
#
_entry.id   AF-U3U472-F1
#
_cell.length_a   1.000
_cell.length_b   1.000
_cell.length_c   1.000
_cell.angle_alpha   90.00
_cell.angle_beta   90.00
_cell.angle_gamma   90.00
#
_symmetry.space_group_name_H-M   'P 1'
#
loop_
_entity.id
_entity.type
_entity.pdbx_description
1 polymer ?
#
loop_
_entity_poly.entity_id
_entity_poly.type
_entity_poly.pdbx_seq_one_letter_code
_entity_poly.pdbx_strand_id
1 'polypeptide(L)' 'MDQFTYAERATDWRGNNNIAESIFRQMAHEPFPVPHTLIMSAGTGGTSATLGRYIRYQGHDTRLLVVDPQHSVFFDY' A
#
# COMPACT_ATOMS: atom_id res chain seq x y z
N MET A 1 20.43 -11.40 -8.51
CA MET A 1 18.98 -11.17 -8.69
C MET A 1 18.59 -10.16 -7.64
N ASP A 2 18.42 -8.89 -8.02
CA ASP A 2 18.02 -7.83 -7.08
C ASP A 2 16.50 -7.88 -6.92
N GLN A 3 16.06 -8.45 -5.81
CA GLN A 3 14.63 -8.64 -5.49
C GLN A 3 13.92 -7.32 -5.14
N PHE A 4 14.65 -6.22 -4.99
CA PHE A 4 14.10 -4.93 -4.54
C PHE A 4 13.80 -3.99 -5.70
N THR A 5 14.56 -4.07 -6.81
CA THR A 5 14.42 -3.14 -7.94
C THR A 5 13.11 -3.27 -8.73
N TYR A 6 12.44 -4.44 -8.65
CA TYR A 6 11.25 -4.74 -9.46
C TYR A 6 10.02 -5.13 -8.63
N ALA A 7 10.09 -5.00 -7.30
CA ALA A 7 9.01 -5.43 -6.41
C ALA A 7 7.69 -4.68 -6.68
N GLU A 8 7.76 -3.42 -7.16
CA GLU A 8 6.61 -2.59 -7.54
C GLU A 8 6.01 -2.93 -8.92
N ARG A 9 6.70 -3.77 -9.69
CA ARG A 9 6.29 -4.31 -11.00
C ARG A 9 5.87 -5.78 -10.93
N ALA A 10 6.30 -6.51 -9.91
CA ALA A 10 6.08 -7.94 -9.77
C ALA A 10 4.61 -8.32 -9.50
N THR A 11 3.80 -7.39 -9.00
CA THR A 11 2.40 -7.66 -8.62
C THR A 11 1.45 -6.84 -9.47
N ASP A 12 0.49 -7.51 -10.12
CA ASP A 12 -0.65 -6.86 -10.75
C ASP A 12 -1.56 -6.26 -9.67
N TRP A 13 -1.26 -5.03 -9.28
CA TRP A 13 -2.03 -4.27 -8.29
C TRP A 13 -3.43 -3.89 -8.77
N ARG A 14 -3.73 -4.02 -10.07
CA ARG A 14 -5.07 -3.79 -10.63
C ARG A 14 -5.93 -5.04 -10.60
N GLY A 15 -5.31 -6.22 -10.49
CA GLY A 15 -6.00 -7.49 -10.42
C GLY A 15 -6.73 -7.69 -9.09
N ASN A 16 -7.76 -8.53 -9.14
CA ASN A 16 -8.68 -8.82 -8.03
C ASN A 16 -8.09 -9.79 -6.99
N ASN A 17 -6.77 -9.74 -6.79
CA ASN A 17 -6.06 -10.59 -5.86
C ASN A 17 -4.87 -9.87 -5.27
N ASN A 18 -5.14 -8.71 -4.65
CA ASN A 18 -4.12 -7.94 -3.96
C ASN A 18 -4.58 -7.53 -2.56
N ILE A 19 -3.61 -7.18 -1.72
CA ILE A 19 -3.85 -6.84 -0.30
C ILE A 19 -4.74 -5.59 -0.16
N ALA A 20 -4.66 -4.61 -1.07
CA ALA A 20 -5.47 -3.41 -1.01
C ALA A 20 -6.96 -3.73 -1.23
N GLU A 21 -7.28 -4.47 -2.28
CA GLU A 21 -8.64 -4.92 -2.53
C GLU A 21 -9.17 -5.79 -1.37
N SER A 22 -8.34 -6.68 -0.84
CA SER A 22 -8.72 -7.52 0.31
C SER A 22 -9.07 -6.69 1.55
N ILE A 23 -8.32 -5.61 1.81
CA ILE A 23 -8.61 -4.67 2.91
C ILE A 23 -9.93 -3.97 2.66
N PHE A 24 -10.11 -3.31 1.50
CA PHE A 24 -11.33 -2.54 1.23
C PHE A 24 -12.58 -3.41 1.12
N ARG A 25 -12.45 -4.66 0.65
CA ARG A 25 -13.55 -5.64 0.66
C ARG A 25 -13.95 -6.01 2.09
N GLN A 26 -13.00 -6.20 2.99
CA GLN A 26 -13.30 -6.46 4.40
C GLN A 26 -13.93 -5.23 5.06
N MET A 27 -13.36 -4.04 4.84
CA MET A 27 -13.90 -2.78 5.36
C MET A 27 -15.32 -2.50 4.89
N ALA A 28 -15.72 -2.94 3.69
CA ALA A 28 -17.09 -2.80 3.20
C ALA A 28 -18.16 -3.45 4.11
N HIS A 29 -17.76 -4.36 5.00
CA HIS A 29 -18.64 -4.98 5.99
C HIS A 29 -18.62 -4.30 7.37
N GLU A 30 -17.82 -3.25 7.53
CA GLU A 30 -17.71 -2.47 8.77
C GLU A 30 -18.58 -1.20 8.73
N PRO A 31 -18.95 -0.62 9.89
CA PRO A 31 -19.73 0.63 9.94
C PRO A 31 -19.07 1.83 9.25
N PHE A 32 -17.73 1.83 9.17
CA PHE A 32 -16.92 2.87 8.53
C PHE A 32 -16.10 2.26 7.39
N PRO A 33 -16.70 2.05 6.19
CA PRO A 33 -16.11 1.22 5.15
C PRO A 33 -14.93 1.87 4.40
N VAL A 34 -14.77 3.18 4.52
CA VAL A 34 -13.62 3.91 3.98
C VAL A 34 -12.78 4.39 5.16
N PRO A 35 -11.62 3.77 5.44
CA PRO A 35 -10.76 4.22 6.52
C PRO A 35 -10.17 5.59 6.18
N HIS A 36 -10.07 6.47 7.19
CA HIS A 36 -9.41 7.77 7.02
C HIS A 36 -7.91 7.62 6.69
N THR A 37 -7.23 6.68 7.36
CA THR A 37 -5.79 6.43 7.17
C THR A 37 -5.49 4.93 7.22
N LEU A 38 -4.66 4.46 6.28
CA LEU A 38 -3.97 3.18 6.36
C LEU A 38 -2.52 3.43 6.76
N ILE A 39 -2.04 2.69 7.77
CA ILE A 39 -0.68 2.81 8.31
C ILE A 39 0.07 1.51 8.02
N MET A 40 1.30 1.61 7.52
CA MET A 40 2.16 0.45 7.31
C MET A 40 3.64 0.81 7.45
N SER A 41 4.51 -0.18 7.69
CA SER A 41 5.96 0.01 7.70
C SER A 41 6.56 0.05 6.28
N ALA A 42 7.64 0.79 6.10
CA ALA A 42 8.47 0.73 4.90
C ALA A 42 9.27 -0.59 4.87
N GLY A 43 9.55 -1.06 3.66
CA GLY A 43 10.29 -2.29 3.39
C GLY A 43 10.85 -2.23 1.99
N THR A 44 10.45 -3.14 1.10
CA THR A 44 10.81 -3.02 -0.33
C THR A 44 10.06 -1.91 -1.06
N GLY A 45 8.95 -1.42 -0.50
CA GLY A 45 8.05 -0.45 -1.13
C GLY A 45 6.94 -1.07 -2.00
N GLY A 46 6.97 -2.38 -2.25
CA GLY A 46 5.95 -3.04 -3.08
C GLY A 46 4.53 -2.92 -2.51
N THR A 47 4.38 -3.12 -1.20
CA THR A 47 3.08 -3.03 -0.52
C THR A 47 2.56 -1.59 -0.45
N SER A 48 3.40 -0.61 -0.12
CA SER A 48 3.00 0.80 -0.09
C SER A 48 2.66 1.31 -1.49
N ALA A 49 3.39 0.89 -2.52
CA ALA A 49 3.05 1.18 -3.90
C ALA A 49 1.70 0.56 -4.31
N THR A 50 1.43 -0.69 -3.93
CA THR A 50 0.16 -1.38 -4.20
C THR A 50 -1.01 -0.64 -3.55
N LEU A 51 -0.92 -0.35 -2.25
CA LEU A 51 -1.95 0.37 -1.50
C LEU A 51 -2.17 1.77 -2.06
N GLY A 52 -1.09 2.54 -2.27
CA GLY A 52 -1.18 3.91 -2.76
C GLY A 52 -1.77 4.01 -4.17
N ARG A 53 -1.40 3.09 -5.07
CA ARG A 53 -1.99 3.01 -6.41
C ARG A 53 -3.46 2.63 -6.36
N TYR A 54 -3.83 1.64 -5.54
CA TYR A 54 -5.22 1.20 -5.39
C TYR A 54 -6.12 2.32 -4.84
N ILE A 55 -5.71 2.99 -3.75
CA ILE A 55 -6.44 4.12 -3.14
C ILE A 55 -6.70 5.20 -4.19
N ARG A 56 -5.66 5.61 -4.93
CA ARG A 56 -5.78 6.64 -5.97
C ARG A 56 -6.63 6.20 -7.15
N TYR A 57 -6.52 4.93 -7.56
CA TYR A 57 -7.26 4.39 -8.70
C TYR A 57 -8.75 4.25 -8.43
N GLN A 58 -9.12 3.77 -7.23
CA GLN A 58 -10.52 3.63 -6.81
C GLN A 58 -11.13 4.93 -6.29
N GLY A 59 -10.33 5.98 -6.08
CA GLY A 59 -10.80 7.28 -5.61
C GLY A 59 -11.24 7.29 -4.14
N HIS A 60 -10.67 6.43 -3.30
CA HIS A 60 -10.96 6.42 -1.86
C HIS A 60 -10.37 7.66 -1.18
N ASP A 61 -11.16 8.30 -0.30
CA ASP A 61 -10.68 9.37 0.60
C ASP A 61 -9.89 8.79 1.79
N THR A 62 -8.89 7.98 1.48
CA THR A 62 -8.02 7.29 2.43
C THR A 62 -6.60 7.83 2.27
N ARG A 63 -5.96 8.20 3.38
CA ARG A 63 -4.54 8.58 3.40
C ARG A 63 -3.69 7.33 3.61
N LEU A 64 -2.52 7.27 2.98
CA LEU A 64 -1.52 6.23 3.23
C LEU A 64 -0.35 6.83 4.00
N LEU A 65 -0.10 6.33 5.22
CA LEU A 65 1.04 6.69 6.04
C LEU A 65 2.03 5.52 6.05
N VAL A 66 3.23 5.77 5.52
CA VAL A 66 4.31 4.79 5.49
C VAL A 66 5.33 5.17 6.56
N VAL A 67 5.47 4.34 7.58
CA VAL A 67 6.41 4.52 8.68
C VAL A 67 7.76 3.96 8.28
N ASP A 68 8.78 4.82 8.25
CA ASP A 68 10.13 4.45 7.85
C ASP A 68 11.07 4.43 9.07
N PRO A 69 11.88 3.37 9.29
CA PRO A 69 12.79 3.32 10.42
C PRO A 69 13.96 4.31 10.27
N GLN A 70 14.53 4.74 11.40
CA GLN A 70 15.77 5.51 11.39
C GLN A 70 16.87 4.71 10.66
N HIS A 71 17.65 5.40 9.79
CA HIS A 71 18.71 4.83 8.94
C HIS A 71 18.23 3.93 7.80
N SER A 72 16.99 4.11 7.37
CA SER A 72 16.45 3.52 6.16
C SER A 72 17.09 4.12 4.89
N VAL A 73 17.14 3.31 3.84
CA VAL A 73 17.60 3.72 2.49
C VAL A 73 16.62 4.66 1.76
N PHE A 74 15.44 4.94 2.33
CA PHE A 74 14.45 5.83 1.72
C PHE A 74 14.70 7.33 1.98
N PHE A 75 15.61 7.69 2.88
CA PHE A 75 16.00 9.08 3.14
C PHE A 75 17.52 9.25 3.09
N ASP A 76 17.95 10.43 2.63
CA ASP A 76 19.35 10.84 2.72
C ASP A 76 19.72 11.06 4.20
N TYR A 77 20.94 10.63 4.55
CA TYR A 77 21.48 10.63 5.91
C TYR A 77 22.02 11.99 6.34
#